data_AF-A0A9Q3M954-F1
#
_entry.id   AF-A0A9Q3M954-F1
#
_cell.length_a   1.000
_cell.length_b   1.000
_cell.length_c   1.000
_cell.angle_alpha   90.00
_cell.angle_beta   90.00
_cell.angle_gamma   90.00
#
_symmetry.space_group_name_H-M   'P 1'
#
loop_
_entity.id
_entity.type
_entity.pdbx_description
1 polymer ?
#
loop_
_entity_poly.entity_id
_entity_poly.type
_entity_poly.pdbx_seq_one_letter_code
_entity_poly.pdbx_strand_id
1 'polypeptide(L)'
;MLDVIVRSALDIVGRGERLIEAARGLLDREDIDEVEMYELHYEVARLRDALFAVDEAVRSLTHVIERWPQATRAYGLQTTLH
;
A
#
# COMPACT_ATOMS: atom_id res chain seq x y z
N MET A 1 -6.61 -7.27 14.52
CA MET A 1 -5.46 -6.34 14.60
C MET A 1 -4.76 -6.25 13.25
N LEU A 2 -4.40 -7.38 12.63
CA LEU A 2 -3.85 -7.42 11.27
C LEU A 2 -4.81 -6.83 10.23
N ASP A 3 -6.13 -7.06 10.33
CA ASP A 3 -7.13 -6.46 9.45
C ASP A 3 -7.14 -4.92 9.51
N VAL A 4 -6.90 -4.35 10.70
CA VAL A 4 -6.82 -2.88 10.89
C VAL A 4 -5.56 -2.33 10.23
N ILE A 5 -4.44 -3.08 10.29
CA ILE A 5 -3.18 -2.72 9.65
C ILE A 5 -3.34 -2.76 8.12
N VAL A 6 -3.90 -3.84 7.58
CA VAL A 6 -4.14 -4.00 6.13
C VAL A 6 -5.05 -2.88 5.62
N ARG A 7 -6.18 -2.63 6.30
CA ARG A 7 -7.11 -1.56 5.92
C ARG A 7 -6.46 -0.17 5.98
N SER A 8 -5.67 0.11 7.04
CA SER A 8 -4.96 1.39 7.15
C SER A 8 -3.91 1.55 6.05
N ALA A 9 -3.23 0.46 5.66
CA ALA A 9 -2.25 0.49 4.59
C ALA A 9 -2.90 0.72 3.21
N LEU A 10 -4.04 0.09 2.94
CA LEU A 10 -4.83 0.37 1.73
C LEU A 10 -5.33 1.82 1.68
N ASP A 11 -5.77 2.38 2.82
CA ASP A 11 -6.15 3.79 2.90
C ASP A 11 -4.97 4.73 2.59
N ILE A 12 -3.76 4.38 3.02
CA ILE A 12 -2.52 5.13 2.70
C ILE A 12 -2.22 5.04 1.21
N VAL A 13 -2.31 3.85 0.60
CA VAL A 13 -2.12 3.66 -0.84
C VAL A 13 -3.09 4.54 -1.62
N GLY A 14 -4.38 4.50 -1.30
CA GLY A 14 -5.38 5.32 -1.98
C GLY A 14 -5.21 6.82 -1.77
N ARG A 15 -4.68 7.26 -0.62
CA ARG A 15 -4.29 8.67 -0.42
C ARG A 15 -3.07 9.06 -1.26
N GLY A 16 -2.11 8.14 -1.39
CA GLY A 16 -0.93 8.32 -2.22
C GLY A 16 -1.27 8.43 -3.71
N GLU A 17 -2.19 7.61 -4.21
CA GLU A 17 -2.68 7.70 -5.59
C GLU A 17 -3.30 9.07 -5.88
N ARG A 18 -4.17 9.57 -5.00
CA ARG A 18 -4.74 10.92 -5.12
C ARG A 18 -3.69 12.02 -5.07
N LEU A 19 -2.64 11.84 -4.28
CA LEU A 19 -1.51 12.79 -4.23
C LEU A 19 -0.74 12.79 -5.57
N ILE A 20 -0.52 11.62 -6.18
CA ILE A 20 0.09 11.51 -7.51
C ILE A 20 -0.78 12.18 -8.56
N GLU A 21 -2.09 11.97 -8.55
CA GLU A 21 -3.02 12.62 -9.48
C GLU A 21 -2.97 14.14 -9.33
N ALA A 22 -3.00 14.65 -8.10
CA ALA A 22 -2.88 16.07 -7.83
C ALA A 22 -1.53 16.64 -8.33
N ALA A 23 -0.43 15.93 -8.08
CA ALA A 23 0.90 16.34 -8.53
C ALA A 23 1.04 16.30 -10.07
N ARG A 24 0.40 15.33 -10.75
CA ARG A 24 0.32 15.33 -12.22
C ARG A 24 -0.45 16.52 -12.75
N GLY A 25 -1.56 16.90 -12.10
CA GLY A 25 -2.31 18.10 -12.48
C GLY A 25 -1.53 19.40 -12.28
N LEU A 26 -0.46 19.40 -11.47
CA LEU A 26 0.47 20.53 -11.40
C LEU A 26 1.38 20.61 -12.63
N LEU A 27 1.80 19.48 -13.20
CA LEU A 27 2.63 19.44 -14.42
C LEU A 27 1.92 20.02 -15.65
N ASP A 28 0.58 20.03 -15.66
CA ASP A 28 -0.21 20.58 -16.76
C ASP A 28 -0.37 22.12 -16.69
N ARG A 29 0.23 22.79 -15.70
CA ARG A 29 0.10 24.24 -15.53
C ARG A 29 1.20 24.98 -16.28
N GLU A 30 0.82 26.05 -16.99
CA GLU A 30 1.74 26.89 -17.78
C GLU A 30 2.71 27.75 -16.93
N ASP A 31 2.56 27.77 -15.60
CA ASP A 31 3.32 28.63 -14.69
C ASP A 31 4.55 27.96 -14.04
N ILE A 32 4.83 26.70 -14.37
CA ILE A 32 6.00 25.95 -13.88
C ILE A 32 7.16 26.08 -14.86
N ASP A 33 8.36 26.37 -14.34
CA ASP A 33 9.57 26.39 -15.18
C ASP A 33 10.06 24.99 -15.55
N GLU A 34 10.91 24.89 -16.57
CA GLU A 34 11.37 23.59 -17.10
C GLU A 34 12.14 22.73 -16.07
N VAL A 35 12.88 23.37 -15.17
CA VAL A 35 13.65 22.67 -14.12
C VAL A 35 12.68 22.14 -13.07
N GLU A 36 11.77 22.99 -12.59
CA GLU A 36 10.72 22.60 -11.65
C GLU A 36 9.83 21.48 -12.23
N MET A 37 9.49 21.55 -13.53
CA MET A 37 8.73 20.51 -14.23
C MET A 37 9.49 19.17 -14.23
N TYR A 38 10.79 19.20 -14.53
CA TYR A 38 11.62 17.99 -14.54
C TYR A 38 11.73 17.36 -13.14
N GLU A 39 12.00 18.17 -12.12
CA GLU A 39 12.10 17.72 -10.73
C GLU A 39 10.76 17.14 -10.25
N LEU A 40 9.65 17.83 -10.51
CA LEU A 40 8.33 17.35 -10.15
C LEU A 40 7.99 16.04 -10.86
N HIS A 41 8.31 15.92 -12.15
CA HIS A 41 8.10 14.67 -12.89
C HIS A 41 8.94 13.52 -12.30
N TYR A 42 10.19 13.78 -11.92
CA TYR A 42 11.05 12.79 -11.26
C TYR A 42 10.47 12.34 -9.92
N GLU A 43 10.05 13.28 -9.07
CA GLU A 43 9.49 12.98 -7.76
C GLU A 43 8.13 12.25 -7.86
N VAL A 44 7.28 12.61 -8.83
CA VAL A 44 6.04 11.88 -9.12
C VAL A 44 6.33 10.44 -9.54
N ALA A 45 7.37 10.21 -10.35
CA ALA A 45 7.78 8.87 -10.72
C ALA A 45 8.28 8.08 -9.49
N ARG A 46 9.14 8.69 -8.67
CA ARG A 46 9.68 8.08 -7.45
C ARG A 46 8.58 7.71 -6.46
N LEU A 47 7.59 8.59 -6.27
CA LEU A 47 6.45 8.36 -5.40
C LEU A 47 5.57 7.21 -5.90
N ARG A 48 5.34 7.14 -7.21
CA ARG A 48 4.60 6.04 -7.84
C ARG A 48 5.27 4.70 -7.59
N ASP A 49 6.58 4.62 -7.77
CA ASP A 49 7.32 3.37 -7.58
C ASP A 49 7.29 2.93 -6.11
N ALA A 50 7.40 3.88 -5.18
CA ALA A 50 7.26 3.60 -3.74
C ALA A 50 5.86 3.08 -3.37
N LEU A 51 4.80 3.71 -3.91
CA LEU A 51 3.42 3.28 -3.66
C LEU A 51 3.13 1.90 -4.24
N PHE A 52 3.69 1.60 -5.42
CA PHE A 52 3.56 0.27 -6.02
C PHE A 52 4.19 -0.81 -5.13
N ALA A 53 5.37 -0.55 -4.56
CA ALA A 53 6.00 -1.48 -3.62
C ALA A 53 5.17 -1.68 -2.34
N VAL A 54 4.55 -0.62 -1.82
CA VAL A 54 3.67 -0.70 -0.64
C VAL A 54 2.40 -1.49 -0.96
N ASP A 55 1.74 -1.21 -2.08
CA ASP A 55 0.53 -1.90 -2.52
C ASP A 55 0.78 -3.42 -2.69
N GLU A 56 1.91 -3.79 -3.31
CA GLU A 56 2.31 -5.19 -3.44
C GLU A 56 2.59 -5.85 -2.08
N ALA A 57 3.27 -5.15 -1.17
CA ALA A 57 3.51 -5.66 0.18
C ALA A 57 2.20 -5.87 0.95
N VAL A 58 1.22 -4.98 0.80
CA VAL A 58 -0.10 -5.10 1.43
C VAL A 58 -0.88 -6.27 0.85
N ARG A 59 -0.87 -6.46 -0.47
CA ARG A 59 -1.49 -7.64 -1.11
C ARG A 59 -0.84 -8.93 -0.66
N SER A 60 0.48 -8.98 -0.61
CA SER A 60 1.23 -10.14 -0.12
C SER A 60 0.87 -10.48 1.33
N LEU A 61 0.81 -9.47 2.20
CA LEU A 61 0.40 -9.64 3.59
C LEU A 61 -1.06 -10.14 3.71
N THR A 62 -1.97 -9.56 2.93
CA THR A 62 -3.38 -9.96 2.89
C THR A 62 -3.52 -11.43 2.50
N HIS A 63 -2.80 -11.86 1.46
CA HIS A 63 -2.78 -13.24 1.00
C HIS A 63 -2.25 -14.22 2.05
N VAL A 64 -1.23 -13.83 2.82
CA VAL A 64 -0.72 -14.63 3.95
C VAL A 64 -1.79 -14.78 5.03
N ILE A 65 -2.49 -13.69 5.37
CA ILE A 65 -3.57 -13.71 6.38
C ILE A 65 -4.73 -14.58 5.93
N GLU A 66 -5.17 -14.47 4.67
CA GLU A 66 -6.26 -15.27 4.11
C GLU A 66 -5.93 -16.76 4.04
N ARG A 67 -4.65 -17.09 3.80
CA ARG A 67 -4.16 -18.47 3.74
C ARG A 67 -3.72 -19.03 5.08
N TRP A 68 -3.68 -18.24 6.16
CA TRP A 68 -3.52 -18.79 7.49
C TRP A 68 -4.71 -19.70 7.78
N PRO A 69 -4.50 -21.03 7.84
CA PRO A 69 -5.57 -21.91 8.24
C PRO A 69 -5.94 -21.50 9.67
N GLN A 70 -7.18 -21.74 10.07
CA GLN A 70 -7.59 -21.76 11.47
C GLN A 70 -6.85 -22.86 12.29
N ALA A 71 -5.57 -23.14 12.00
CA ALA A 71 -4.69 -24.11 12.66
C ALA A 71 -4.48 -23.81 14.15
N THR A 72 -4.80 -22.60 14.61
CA THR A 72 -4.85 -22.29 16.04
C THR A 72 -6.05 -22.92 16.77
N ARG A 73 -7.07 -23.44 16.06
CA ARG A 73 -8.12 -24.30 16.68
C ARG A 73 -7.70 -25.76 16.84
N ALA A 74 -6.69 -26.24 16.11
CA ALA A 74 -6.27 -27.64 16.19
C ALA A 74 -5.31 -27.91 17.36
N TYR A 75 -4.56 -26.90 17.84
CA TYR A 75 -3.68 -27.04 19.00
C TYR A 75 -4.40 -27.00 20.36
N GLY A 76 -5.72 -26.78 20.38
CA GLY A 76 -6.54 -26.78 21.60
C GLY A 76 -7.28 -28.10 21.91
N LEU A 77 -7.17 -29.12 21.05
CA LEU A 77 -7.96 -30.36 21.15
C LEU A 77 -7.14 -31.65 21.33
N GLN A 78 -5.88 -31.55 21.74
CA GLN A 78 -5.03 -32.72 22.02
C GLN A 78 -4.65 -32.90 23.52
N THR A 79 -5.37 -32.28 24.46
CA THR A 79 -5.10 -32.45 25.91
C THR A 79 -6.20 -33.16 26.69
N THR A 80 -7.15 -33.84 26.04
CA THR A 80 -8.05 -34.77 26.73
C THR A 80 -8.33 -35.98 25.88
N LEU A 81 -7.71 -37.10 26.23
CA LEU A 81 -8.41 -38.35 26.46
C LEU A 81 -7.56 -39.20 27.42
N HIS A 82 -8.20 -39.50 28.54
CA HIS A 82 -7.75 -40.40 29.61
C HIS A 82 -7.53 -41.82 29.10
#